data_AF-A0A819YGV4-F1
#
_entry.id   AF-A0A819YGV4-F1
#
_cell.length_a   1.000
_cell.length_b   1.000
_cell.length_c   1.000
_cell.angle_alpha   90.00
_cell.angle_beta   90.00
_cell.angle_gamma   90.00
#
_symmetry.space_group_name_H-M   'P 1'
#
loop_
_entity.id
_entity.type
_entity.pdbx_description
1 polymer ?
#
loop_
_entity_poly.entity_id
_entity_poly.type
_entity_poly.pdbx_seq_one_letter_code
_entity_poly.pdbx_strand_id
1 'polypeptide(L)'
;MPEVTANCLCSQDNAHEDGIWAGAWTKSLKDGSEHIISGSIDDKVKIWSWYKEKLELKYTCTGHRLGIVSVDVNPQGTVVATCALDAQIKLWDIESGKLIRDIDATPVNAWSLAFSPDGQYLATGSFGGKVDLYNAENGQKEKTLDTQTKFVLSAIYSPDGKLLACGSQNGFVNIFDVATGKLLHTVEGHAMPIRALCFSPDSQVLASASDDCHIRLHDIHSAQPTTVSTLSGHSSWVLSVAFSSDNQHLISSSSDKSVKIWDTKAKRCVYTSAEHSDQVWCVRFNYSGTQFVSMSQDKSIIVHSFNH
;
A
#
# COMPACT_ATOMS: atom_id res chain seq x y z
N MET A 1 6.52 -24.85 17.55
CA MET A 1 5.93 -23.52 17.34
C MET A 1 4.57 -23.74 16.72
N PRO A 2 3.54 -22.94 17.06
CA PRO A 2 2.26 -23.03 16.38
C PRO A 2 2.46 -22.87 14.88
N GLU A 3 1.68 -23.60 14.09
CA GLU A 3 1.66 -23.42 12.64
C GLU A 3 0.95 -22.11 12.33
N VAL A 4 1.53 -21.29 11.44
CA VAL A 4 0.88 -20.06 10.98
C VAL A 4 -0.40 -20.46 10.25
N THR A 5 -1.54 -19.92 10.68
CA THR A 5 -2.84 -20.23 10.08
C THR A 5 -3.59 -18.97 9.69
N ALA A 6 -4.30 -19.06 8.57
CA ALA A 6 -5.23 -18.03 8.13
C ALA A 6 -6.53 -18.66 7.63
N ASN A 7 -7.65 -18.18 8.17
CA ASN A 7 -9.00 -18.66 7.85
C ASN A 7 -9.82 -17.51 7.32
N CYS A 8 -10.61 -17.75 6.27
CA CYS A 8 -11.53 -16.75 5.75
C CYS A 8 -12.60 -16.43 6.81
N LEU A 9 -12.70 -15.16 7.18
CA LEU A 9 -13.70 -14.64 8.12
C LEU A 9 -14.90 -14.05 7.37
N CYS A 10 -14.63 -13.36 6.26
CA CYS A 10 -15.64 -12.71 5.45
C CYS A 10 -15.19 -12.68 3.98
N SER A 11 -16.10 -12.98 3.06
CA SER A 11 -15.94 -12.71 1.63
C SER A 11 -17.07 -11.80 1.17
N GLN A 12 -16.72 -10.65 0.60
CA GLN A 12 -17.65 -9.75 -0.03
C GLN A 12 -17.45 -9.81 -1.54
N ASP A 13 -18.27 -10.61 -2.21
CA ASP A 13 -18.29 -10.68 -3.68
C ASP A 13 -18.98 -9.44 -4.26
N ASN A 14 -18.60 -9.07 -5.49
CA ASN A 14 -19.13 -7.89 -6.19
C ASN A 14 -19.08 -6.62 -5.31
N ALA A 15 -18.00 -6.46 -4.54
CA ALA A 15 -17.78 -5.28 -3.72
C ALA A 15 -17.73 -4.00 -4.57
N HIS A 16 -17.32 -4.12 -5.84
CA HIS A 16 -17.34 -3.06 -6.86
C HIS A 16 -17.90 -3.56 -8.19
N GLU A 17 -18.23 -2.64 -9.10
CA GLU A 17 -18.70 -2.95 -10.46
C GLU A 17 -17.55 -3.37 -11.40
N ASP A 18 -16.31 -3.03 -11.04
CA ASP A 18 -15.07 -3.42 -11.73
C ASP A 18 -13.98 -3.83 -10.73
N GLY A 19 -12.81 -4.23 -11.22
CA GLY A 19 -11.69 -4.69 -10.41
C GLY A 19 -11.24 -3.69 -9.36
N ILE A 20 -10.82 -4.19 -8.19
CA ILE A 20 -10.38 -3.38 -7.06
C ILE A 20 -8.85 -3.35 -7.10
N TRP A 21 -8.26 -2.17 -7.27
CA TRP A 21 -6.82 -2.01 -7.45
C TRP A 21 -6.10 -1.53 -6.19
N ALA A 22 -6.81 -0.79 -5.34
CA ALA A 22 -6.21 -0.17 -4.18
C ALA A 22 -7.08 -0.36 -2.95
N GLY A 23 -6.44 -0.44 -1.80
CA GLY A 23 -7.15 -0.53 -0.54
C GLY A 23 -6.29 -0.18 0.66
N ALA A 24 -6.98 0.13 1.74
CA ALA A 24 -6.40 0.40 3.05
C ALA A 24 -7.28 -0.22 4.14
N TRP A 25 -6.67 -0.56 5.27
CA TRP A 25 -7.39 -0.93 6.49
C TRP A 25 -6.87 -0.05 7.62
N THR A 26 -7.78 0.70 8.24
CA THR A 26 -7.47 1.61 9.32
C THR A 26 -8.30 1.33 10.56
N LYS A 27 -7.81 1.84 11.70
CA LYS A 27 -8.54 1.95 12.95
C LYS A 27 -8.54 3.41 13.37
N SER A 28 -9.73 3.98 13.55
CA SER A 28 -9.91 5.32 14.08
C SER A 28 -9.31 5.41 15.49
N LEU A 29 -8.40 6.36 15.72
CA LEU A 29 -7.85 6.61 17.05
C LEU A 29 -8.84 7.31 17.99
N LYS A 30 -9.92 7.88 17.44
CA LYS A 30 -10.94 8.61 18.20
C LYS A 30 -11.90 7.69 18.95
N ASP A 31 -12.35 6.62 18.31
CA ASP A 31 -13.39 5.72 18.84
C ASP A 31 -13.06 4.23 18.68
N GLY A 32 -11.94 3.89 18.04
CA GLY A 32 -11.52 2.51 17.82
C GLY A 32 -12.28 1.78 16.71
N SER A 33 -13.14 2.47 15.96
CA SER A 33 -13.84 1.89 14.82
C SER A 33 -12.85 1.46 13.74
N GLU A 34 -13.11 0.30 13.12
CA GLU A 34 -12.26 -0.23 12.05
C GLU A 34 -12.94 -0.04 10.69
N HIS A 35 -12.15 0.43 9.74
CA HIS A 35 -12.59 0.73 8.39
C HIS A 35 -11.69 0.08 7.37
N ILE A 36 -12.31 -0.57 6.38
CA ILE A 36 -11.66 -1.01 5.15
C ILE A 36 -12.08 -0.04 4.06
N ILE A 37 -11.11 0.44 3.27
CA ILE A 37 -11.34 1.35 2.16
C ILE A 37 -10.92 0.63 0.89
N SER A 38 -11.76 0.63 -0.13
CA SER A 38 -11.45 0.06 -1.44
C SER A 38 -11.61 1.10 -2.54
N GLY A 39 -10.64 1.14 -3.45
CA GLY A 39 -10.63 1.95 -4.66
C GLY A 39 -10.60 1.05 -5.89
N SER A 40 -11.49 1.31 -6.83
CA SER A 40 -11.71 0.45 -8.00
C SER A 40 -11.60 1.20 -9.32
N ILE A 41 -11.46 0.43 -10.38
CA ILE A 41 -11.55 0.89 -11.76
C ILE A 41 -12.95 1.40 -12.14
N ASP A 42 -13.97 1.13 -11.33
CA ASP A 42 -15.32 1.70 -11.49
C ASP A 42 -15.45 3.18 -11.05
N ASP A 43 -14.31 3.88 -10.92
CA ASP A 43 -14.15 5.28 -10.48
C ASP A 43 -14.62 5.56 -9.04
N LYS A 44 -15.07 4.54 -8.29
CA LYS A 44 -15.62 4.70 -6.95
C LYS A 44 -14.60 4.33 -5.88
N VAL A 45 -14.71 5.05 -4.77
CA VAL A 45 -14.07 4.69 -3.51
C VAL A 45 -15.19 4.25 -2.57
N LYS A 46 -15.04 3.09 -1.92
CA LYS A 46 -16.01 2.61 -0.92
C LYS A 46 -15.36 2.52 0.43
N ILE A 47 -16.10 3.01 1.44
CA ILE A 47 -15.71 2.96 2.85
C ILE A 47 -16.60 1.94 3.53
N TRP A 48 -15.98 0.91 4.09
CA TRP A 48 -16.63 -0.21 4.74
C TRP A 48 -16.37 -0.15 6.24
N SER A 49 -17.38 -0.43 7.05
CA SER A 49 -17.22 -0.73 8.47
C SER A 49 -16.84 -2.18 8.63
N TRP A 50 -15.81 -2.46 9.42
CA TRP A 50 -15.48 -3.80 9.85
C TRP A 50 -15.87 -3.99 11.32
N TYR A 51 -16.81 -4.90 11.58
CA TYR A 51 -17.24 -5.21 12.94
C TYR A 51 -17.85 -6.61 13.02
N LYS A 52 -17.47 -7.38 14.05
CA LYS A 52 -17.95 -8.76 14.27
C LYS A 52 -17.85 -9.63 13.01
N GLU A 53 -16.69 -9.59 12.36
CA GLU A 53 -16.37 -10.39 11.17
C GLU A 53 -17.31 -10.11 9.97
N LYS A 54 -17.88 -8.90 9.92
CA LYS A 54 -18.74 -8.45 8.83
C LYS A 54 -18.23 -7.15 8.24
N LEU A 55 -18.32 -7.11 6.91
CA LEU A 55 -18.08 -5.92 6.11
C LEU A 55 -19.42 -5.25 5.80
N GLU A 56 -19.62 -4.01 6.26
CA GLU A 56 -20.82 -3.22 6.00
C GLU A 56 -20.48 -1.95 5.23
N LEU A 57 -21.06 -1.75 4.05
CA LEU A 57 -20.83 -0.55 3.26
C LEU A 57 -21.41 0.68 3.99
N LYS A 58 -20.56 1.64 4.34
CA LYS A 58 -20.99 2.92 4.92
C LYS A 58 -21.20 3.98 3.84
N TYR A 59 -20.20 4.16 2.97
CA TYR A 59 -20.20 5.22 1.97
C TYR A 59 -19.68 4.75 0.63
N THR A 60 -20.27 5.29 -0.43
CA THR A 60 -19.70 5.27 -1.78
C THR A 60 -19.33 6.70 -2.14
N CYS A 61 -18.04 6.98 -2.18
CA CYS A 61 -17.48 8.28 -2.52
C CYS A 61 -17.27 8.34 -4.04
N THR A 62 -17.95 9.28 -4.68
CA THR A 62 -17.90 9.52 -6.13
C THR A 62 -17.26 10.87 -6.42
N GLY A 63 -16.49 10.98 -7.50
CA GLY A 63 -15.94 12.26 -7.96
C GLY A 63 -14.67 12.14 -8.78
N HIS A 64 -13.95 11.02 -8.70
CA HIS A 64 -12.91 10.68 -9.67
C HIS A 64 -13.54 10.40 -11.04
N ARG A 65 -12.79 10.67 -12.11
CA ARG A 65 -13.26 10.49 -13.50
C ARG A 65 -12.67 9.26 -14.18
N LEU A 66 -11.70 8.63 -13.55
CA LEU A 66 -11.03 7.42 -14.00
C LEU A 66 -10.71 6.55 -12.77
N GLY A 67 -10.32 5.30 -13.05
CA GLY A 67 -10.07 4.29 -12.02
C GLY A 67 -9.09 4.72 -10.94
N ILE A 68 -9.38 4.30 -9.71
CA ILE A 68 -8.56 4.57 -8.52
C ILE A 68 -7.33 3.68 -8.56
N VAL A 69 -6.14 4.28 -8.43
CA VAL A 69 -4.85 3.57 -8.49
C VAL A 69 -4.15 3.46 -7.14
N SER A 70 -4.45 4.35 -6.20
CA SER A 70 -3.94 4.26 -4.83
C SER A 70 -4.92 4.83 -3.83
N VAL A 71 -4.92 4.22 -2.65
CA VAL A 71 -5.68 4.62 -1.46
C VAL A 71 -4.74 4.54 -0.28
N ASP A 72 -4.77 5.55 0.58
CA ASP A 72 -4.12 5.52 1.87
C ASP A 72 -4.96 6.27 2.92
N VAL A 73 -4.70 6.04 4.20
CA VAL A 73 -5.43 6.68 5.31
C VAL A 73 -4.44 7.37 6.22
N ASN A 74 -4.81 8.56 6.71
CA ASN A 74 -3.97 9.28 7.66
C ASN A 74 -3.77 8.47 8.97
N PRO A 75 -2.70 8.75 9.73
CA PRO A 75 -2.39 8.01 10.96
C PRO A 75 -3.50 8.02 12.01
N GLN A 76 -4.36 9.05 12.01
CA GLN A 76 -5.48 9.17 12.94
C GLN A 76 -6.68 8.30 12.55
N GLY A 77 -6.71 7.76 11.33
CA GLY A 77 -7.82 6.92 10.84
C GLY A 77 -9.09 7.70 10.54
N THR A 78 -8.97 8.97 10.14
CA THR A 78 -10.11 9.88 9.92
C THR A 78 -10.23 10.37 8.48
N VAL A 79 -9.14 10.38 7.72
CA VAL A 79 -9.09 10.93 6.35
C VAL A 79 -8.53 9.90 5.38
N VAL A 80 -9.27 9.62 4.31
CA VAL A 80 -8.80 8.82 3.18
C VAL A 80 -8.19 9.74 2.13
N ALA A 81 -6.97 9.45 1.67
CA ALA A 81 -6.43 10.00 0.43
C ALA A 81 -6.56 8.99 -0.69
N THR A 82 -6.97 9.45 -1.86
CA THR A 82 -7.12 8.62 -3.05
C THR A 82 -6.56 9.32 -4.26
N CYS A 83 -5.92 8.58 -5.17
CA CYS A 83 -5.54 9.09 -6.46
C CYS A 83 -6.03 8.17 -7.56
N ALA A 84 -6.27 8.76 -8.72
CA ALA A 84 -6.81 8.10 -9.88
C ALA A 84 -5.99 8.42 -11.14
N LEU A 85 -6.28 7.70 -12.22
CA LEU A 85 -5.64 7.90 -13.52
C LEU A 85 -5.90 9.29 -14.14
N ASP A 86 -6.82 10.08 -13.58
CA ASP A 86 -7.10 11.46 -13.99
C ASP A 86 -6.16 12.50 -13.35
N ALA A 87 -5.10 12.03 -12.69
CA ALA A 87 -4.11 12.83 -11.97
C ALA A 87 -4.71 13.73 -10.87
N GLN A 88 -5.89 13.38 -10.35
CA GLN A 88 -6.46 14.04 -9.18
C GLN A 88 -6.11 13.28 -7.91
N ILE A 89 -5.81 14.01 -6.85
CA ILE A 89 -5.76 13.49 -5.50
C ILE A 89 -6.96 14.05 -4.74
N LYS A 90 -7.75 13.16 -4.14
CA LYS A 90 -8.93 13.54 -3.36
C LYS A 90 -8.81 13.07 -1.92
N LEU A 91 -9.10 13.97 -0.99
CA LEU A 91 -9.17 13.67 0.44
C LEU A 91 -10.63 13.59 0.87
N TRP A 92 -10.98 12.52 1.58
CA TRP A 92 -12.34 12.22 2.02
C TRP A 92 -12.39 12.03 3.52
N ASP A 93 -13.44 12.53 4.15
CA ASP A 93 -13.72 12.29 5.56
C ASP A 93 -14.34 10.89 5.73
N ILE A 94 -13.75 10.05 6.58
CA ILE A 94 -14.22 8.67 6.80
C ILE A 94 -15.57 8.64 7.51
N GLU A 95 -15.82 9.59 8.43
CA GLU A 95 -17.03 9.60 9.25
C GLU A 95 -18.28 10.00 8.46
N SER A 96 -18.13 10.82 7.41
CA SER A 96 -19.24 11.35 6.63
C SER A 96 -19.23 10.92 5.16
N GLY A 97 -18.13 10.35 4.67
CA GLY A 97 -17.93 10.00 3.26
C GLY A 97 -17.82 11.20 2.32
N LYS A 98 -17.67 12.42 2.85
CA LYS A 98 -17.65 13.66 2.07
C LYS A 98 -16.24 14.01 1.60
N LEU A 99 -16.16 14.62 0.42
CA LEU A 99 -14.93 15.22 -0.09
C LEU A 99 -14.52 16.39 0.80
N ILE A 100 -13.31 16.33 1.35
CA ILE A 100 -12.66 17.41 2.09
C ILE A 100 -11.91 18.31 1.11
N ARG A 101 -11.16 17.69 0.19
CA ARG A 101 -10.24 18.41 -0.70
C ARG A 101 -10.08 17.71 -2.05
N ASP A 102 -9.92 18.54 -3.07
CA ASP A 102 -9.59 18.16 -4.43
C ASP A 102 -8.27 18.82 -4.83
N ILE A 103 -7.25 18.02 -5.15
CA ILE A 103 -5.90 18.47 -5.46
C ILE A 103 -5.58 18.05 -6.89
N ASP A 104 -5.40 19.04 -7.74
CA ASP A 104 -5.00 18.84 -9.14
C ASP A 104 -3.49 18.59 -9.22
N ALA A 105 -3.09 17.36 -9.54
CA ALA A 105 -1.70 16.96 -9.74
C ALA A 105 -1.34 16.80 -11.23
N THR A 106 -2.10 17.44 -12.13
CA THR A 106 -1.79 17.50 -13.56
C THR A 106 -0.42 18.14 -13.86
N PRO A 107 0.21 17.83 -15.01
CA PRO A 107 -0.28 16.98 -16.10
C PRO A 107 -0.24 15.48 -15.83
N VAL A 108 0.67 14.95 -15.00
CA VAL A 108 0.76 13.50 -14.67
C VAL A 108 1.69 13.26 -13.46
N ASN A 109 1.37 13.83 -12.30
CA ASN A 109 2.27 13.77 -11.14
C ASN A 109 1.84 12.84 -10.00
N ALA A 110 0.71 12.14 -10.10
CA ALA A 110 0.22 11.28 -9.02
C ALA A 110 -0.01 9.83 -9.47
N TRP A 111 0.51 8.88 -8.70
CA TRP A 111 0.34 7.43 -8.95
C TRP A 111 0.14 6.62 -7.68
N SER A 112 1.14 6.61 -6.78
CA SER A 112 0.99 6.03 -5.43
C SER A 112 0.74 7.14 -4.42
N LEU A 113 0.12 6.81 -3.29
CA LEU A 113 -0.06 7.72 -2.16
C LEU A 113 0.51 7.12 -0.88
N ALA A 114 1.14 7.97 -0.07
CA ALA A 114 1.50 7.64 1.30
C ALA A 114 1.39 8.88 2.19
N PHE A 115 0.59 8.80 3.24
CA PHE A 115 0.64 9.77 4.32
C PHE A 115 1.95 9.65 5.09
N SER A 116 2.49 10.79 5.52
CA SER A 116 3.55 10.81 6.52
C SER A 116 3.03 10.28 7.86
N PRO A 117 3.89 9.69 8.72
CA PRO A 117 3.46 9.14 10.01
C PRO A 117 2.88 10.17 11.00
N ASP A 118 3.16 11.45 10.78
CA ASP A 118 2.54 12.56 11.52
C ASP A 118 1.25 13.10 10.87
N GLY A 119 0.90 12.63 9.67
CA GLY A 119 -0.29 13.00 8.90
C GLY A 119 -0.22 14.36 8.23
N GLN A 120 0.91 15.08 8.32
CA GLN A 120 1.05 16.44 7.78
C GLN A 120 1.23 16.47 6.26
N TYR A 121 1.82 15.40 5.70
CA TYR A 121 2.21 15.34 4.31
C TYR A 121 1.61 14.13 3.60
N LEU A 122 1.40 14.29 2.30
CA LEU A 122 1.06 13.23 1.37
C LEU A 122 2.14 13.17 0.30
N ALA A 123 2.84 12.05 0.23
CA ALA A 123 3.81 11.78 -0.83
C ALA A 123 3.12 11.10 -2.01
N THR A 124 3.49 11.51 -3.23
CA THR A 124 3.02 10.85 -4.44
C THR A 124 4.11 10.68 -5.49
N GLY A 125 4.20 9.48 -6.07
CA GLY A 125 5.10 9.18 -7.19
C GLY A 125 4.56 9.70 -8.52
N SER A 126 5.46 10.16 -9.38
CA SER A 126 5.13 10.71 -10.70
C SER A 126 5.77 9.92 -11.85
N PHE A 127 5.17 10.02 -13.03
CA PHE A 127 5.70 9.47 -14.29
C PHE A 127 7.09 10.03 -14.64
N GLY A 128 7.39 11.26 -14.21
CA GLY A 128 8.64 11.97 -14.46
C GLY A 128 9.80 11.57 -13.54
N GLY A 129 9.66 10.52 -12.74
CA GLY A 129 10.73 10.07 -11.84
C GLY A 129 10.91 10.93 -10.59
N LYS A 130 9.86 11.61 -10.17
CA LYS A 130 9.86 12.46 -8.98
C LYS A 130 8.84 12.00 -7.96
N VAL A 131 9.06 12.37 -6.71
CA VAL A 131 8.08 12.26 -5.62
C VAL A 131 7.67 13.66 -5.20
N ASP A 132 6.41 14.01 -5.39
CA ASP A 132 5.85 15.30 -4.94
C ASP A 132 5.28 15.14 -3.52
N LEU A 133 5.57 16.11 -2.64
CA LEU A 133 5.05 16.17 -1.28
C LEU A 133 4.03 17.30 -1.18
N TYR A 134 2.81 16.93 -0.86
CA TYR A 134 1.69 17.85 -0.65
C TYR A 134 1.40 17.99 0.83
N ASN A 135 1.15 19.21 1.28
CA ASN A 135 0.62 19.45 2.61
C ASN A 135 -0.82 18.93 2.67
N ALA A 136 -1.11 18.02 3.59
CA ALA A 136 -2.41 17.36 3.69
C ALA A 136 -3.52 18.32 4.12
N GLU A 137 -3.20 19.34 4.92
CA GLU A 137 -4.17 20.31 5.42
C GLU A 137 -4.63 21.25 4.31
N ASN A 138 -3.70 21.87 3.57
CA ASN A 138 -4.01 22.92 2.60
C ASN A 138 -3.98 22.45 1.13
N GLY A 139 -3.41 21.27 0.84
CA GLY A 139 -3.31 20.67 -0.49
C GLY A 139 -2.26 21.29 -1.42
N GLN A 140 -1.40 22.17 -0.92
CA GLN A 140 -0.34 22.77 -1.71
C GLN A 140 0.85 21.82 -1.82
N LYS A 141 1.45 21.77 -3.00
CA LYS A 141 2.75 21.11 -3.18
C LYS A 141 3.84 21.94 -2.52
N GLU A 142 4.50 21.37 -1.51
CA GLU A 142 5.57 22.05 -0.78
C GLU A 142 6.97 21.64 -1.26
N LYS A 143 7.13 20.39 -1.70
CA LYS A 143 8.44 19.87 -2.09
C LYS A 143 8.33 18.85 -3.21
N THR A 144 9.41 18.73 -3.96
CA THR A 144 9.59 17.68 -4.97
C THR A 144 10.96 17.03 -4.75
N LEU A 145 10.97 15.71 -4.66
CA LEU A 145 12.17 14.89 -4.55
C LEU A 145 12.48 14.29 -5.92
N ASP A 146 13.69 14.49 -6.42
CA ASP A 146 14.13 13.94 -7.70
C ASP A 146 14.85 12.61 -7.47
N THR A 147 14.31 11.52 -8.01
CA THR A 147 14.90 10.19 -7.87
C THR A 147 16.03 9.94 -8.86
N GLN A 148 16.15 10.79 -9.88
CA GLN A 148 17.01 10.57 -11.05
C GLN A 148 16.71 9.25 -11.79
N THR A 149 15.53 8.68 -11.58
CA THR A 149 15.06 7.46 -12.25
C THR A 149 13.87 7.74 -13.18
N LYS A 150 13.26 6.68 -13.69
CA LYS A 150 12.02 6.76 -14.48
C LYS A 150 10.81 6.80 -13.54
N PHE A 151 9.62 6.61 -14.08
CA PHE A 151 8.36 6.53 -13.36
C PHE A 151 8.48 5.87 -11.98
N VAL A 152 8.13 6.62 -10.93
CA VAL A 152 7.97 6.13 -9.55
C VAL A 152 6.59 5.50 -9.40
N LEU A 153 6.56 4.18 -9.21
CA LEU A 153 5.34 3.37 -9.09
C LEU A 153 4.88 3.19 -7.63
N SER A 154 5.80 3.32 -6.67
CA SER A 154 5.49 3.25 -5.25
C SER A 154 6.34 4.25 -4.48
N ALA A 155 5.75 4.89 -3.47
CA ALA A 155 6.43 5.76 -2.53
C ALA A 155 5.81 5.54 -1.15
N ILE A 156 6.64 5.35 -0.12
CA ILE A 156 6.20 5.09 1.25
C ILE A 156 7.13 5.79 2.25
N TYR A 157 6.57 6.19 3.40
CA TYR A 157 7.35 6.63 4.54
C TYR A 157 7.75 5.45 5.43
N SER A 158 8.90 5.55 6.10
CA SER A 158 9.21 4.68 7.22
C SER A 158 8.30 5.00 8.41
N PRO A 159 7.88 4.01 9.22
CA PRO A 159 7.05 4.23 10.40
C PRO A 159 7.63 5.25 11.40
N ASP A 160 8.95 5.33 11.52
CA ASP A 160 9.63 6.32 12.36
C ASP A 160 9.70 7.73 11.77
N GLY A 161 9.19 7.92 10.55
CA GLY A 161 9.09 9.20 9.85
C GLY A 161 10.41 9.76 9.33
N LYS A 162 11.53 9.03 9.45
CA LYS A 162 12.85 9.53 9.06
C LYS A 162 13.14 9.37 7.57
N LEU A 163 12.59 8.32 6.96
CA LEU A 163 12.92 7.95 5.59
C LEU A 163 11.67 7.94 4.71
N LEU A 164 11.90 8.24 3.43
CA LEU A 164 10.95 7.99 2.36
C LEU A 164 11.62 7.09 1.34
N ALA A 165 11.03 5.93 1.08
CA ALA A 165 11.48 5.01 0.04
C ALA A 165 10.56 5.12 -1.17
N CYS A 166 11.14 4.97 -2.36
CA CYS A 166 10.35 4.87 -3.58
C CYS A 166 10.92 3.84 -4.55
N GLY A 167 10.01 3.16 -5.24
CA GLY A 167 10.28 2.07 -6.17
C GLY A 167 9.92 2.49 -7.58
N SER A 168 10.83 2.26 -8.52
CA SER A 168 10.70 2.75 -9.89
C SER A 168 10.31 1.65 -10.89
N GLN A 169 9.87 2.07 -12.07
CA GLN A 169 9.60 1.20 -13.21
C GLN A 169 10.86 0.46 -13.72
N ASN A 170 12.05 0.99 -13.49
CA ASN A 170 13.31 0.34 -13.87
C ASN A 170 13.94 -0.48 -12.74
N GLY A 171 13.20 -0.78 -11.67
CA GLY A 171 13.65 -1.70 -10.63
C GLY A 171 14.58 -1.12 -9.57
N PHE A 172 14.72 0.21 -9.52
CA PHE A 172 15.54 0.87 -8.49
C PHE A 172 14.70 1.24 -7.28
N VAL A 173 15.34 1.20 -6.11
CA VAL A 173 14.80 1.73 -4.86
C VAL A 173 15.62 2.95 -4.46
N ASN A 174 14.99 4.11 -4.34
CA ASN A 174 15.63 5.32 -3.84
C ASN A 174 15.16 5.62 -2.42
N ILE A 175 16.10 5.94 -1.54
CA ILE A 175 15.85 6.26 -0.13
C ILE A 175 16.21 7.73 0.11
N PHE A 176 15.26 8.49 0.63
CA PHE A 176 15.42 9.89 0.99
C PHE A 176 15.36 10.07 2.50
N ASP A 177 16.16 11.00 3.00
CA ASP A 177 15.97 11.57 4.33
C ASP A 177 14.80 12.56 4.29
N VAL A 178 13.78 12.36 5.12
CA VAL A 178 12.56 13.18 5.10
C VAL A 178 12.85 14.62 5.52
N ALA A 179 13.64 14.81 6.57
CA ALA A 179 13.92 16.12 7.15
C ALA A 179 14.64 17.06 6.17
N THR A 180 15.65 16.54 5.48
CA THR A 180 16.47 17.30 4.52
C THR A 180 15.93 17.19 3.09
N GLY A 181 15.21 16.11 2.75
CA GLY A 181 14.83 15.73 1.40
C GLY A 181 15.99 15.33 0.49
N LYS A 182 17.14 14.98 1.07
CA LYS A 182 18.30 14.52 0.30
C LYS A 182 18.13 13.04 -0.04
N LEU A 183 18.50 12.68 -1.27
CA LEU A 183 18.68 11.29 -1.67
C LEU A 183 19.89 10.73 -0.90
N LEU A 184 19.64 9.72 -0.06
CA LEU A 184 20.67 9.04 0.72
C LEU A 184 21.28 7.89 -0.08
N HIS A 185 20.40 7.06 -0.66
CA HIS A 185 20.79 5.81 -1.30
C HIS A 185 19.95 5.50 -2.53
N THR A 186 20.57 4.83 -3.49
CA THR A 186 19.92 4.22 -4.65
C THR A 186 20.36 2.76 -4.69
N VAL A 187 19.40 1.85 -4.55
CA VAL A 187 19.62 0.39 -4.52
C VAL A 187 19.14 -0.20 -5.83
N GLU A 188 19.99 -1.01 -6.46
CA GLU A 188 19.60 -1.88 -7.58
C GLU A 188 18.72 -3.01 -7.04
N GLY A 189 17.43 -2.70 -6.91
CA GLY A 189 16.47 -3.51 -6.19
C GLY A 189 16.01 -4.72 -6.98
N HIS A 190 15.63 -4.56 -8.26
CA HIS A 190 14.99 -5.57 -9.11
C HIS A 190 15.34 -5.36 -10.59
N ALA A 191 15.09 -6.37 -11.43
CA ALA A 191 15.29 -6.25 -12.88
C ALA A 191 14.05 -5.73 -13.63
N MET A 192 12.91 -5.64 -12.94
CA MET A 192 11.60 -5.28 -13.48
C MET A 192 10.92 -4.25 -12.56
N PRO A 193 9.78 -3.64 -12.97
CA PRO A 193 9.08 -2.64 -12.17
C PRO A 193 8.84 -3.05 -10.71
N ILE A 194 9.01 -2.10 -9.78
CA ILE A 194 8.67 -2.28 -8.36
C ILE A 194 7.29 -1.67 -8.11
N ARG A 195 6.27 -2.52 -7.92
CA ARG A 195 4.88 -2.09 -7.75
C ARG A 195 4.55 -1.67 -6.34
N ALA A 196 5.16 -2.30 -5.35
CA ALA A 196 4.91 -2.01 -3.95
C ALA A 196 6.18 -2.08 -3.11
N LEU A 197 6.18 -1.23 -2.09
CA LEU A 197 7.16 -1.21 -1.03
C LEU A 197 6.43 -1.32 0.31
N CYS A 198 7.11 -1.86 1.33
CA CYS A 198 6.65 -1.77 2.71
C CYS A 198 7.84 -1.79 3.66
N PHE A 199 7.89 -0.86 4.61
CA PHE A 199 8.83 -0.92 5.72
C PHE A 199 8.34 -1.89 6.80
N SER A 200 9.25 -2.58 7.47
CA SER A 200 8.95 -3.26 8.72
C SER A 200 8.51 -2.23 9.77
N PRO A 201 7.62 -2.60 10.72
CA PRO A 201 7.17 -1.69 11.79
C PRO A 201 8.31 -1.03 12.59
N ASP A 202 9.41 -1.73 12.81
CA ASP A 202 10.63 -1.21 13.46
C ASP A 202 11.50 -0.31 12.56
N SER A 203 11.06 -0.07 11.33
CA SER A 203 11.73 0.71 10.28
C SER A 203 13.10 0.17 9.86
N GLN A 204 13.49 -1.06 10.24
CA GLN A 204 14.83 -1.59 9.97
C GLN A 204 14.97 -2.26 8.59
N VAL A 205 13.89 -2.86 8.09
CA VAL A 205 13.89 -3.62 6.83
C VAL A 205 12.91 -2.97 5.86
N LEU A 206 13.32 -2.85 4.60
CA LEU A 206 12.44 -2.46 3.51
C LEU A 206 12.15 -3.68 2.64
N ALA A 207 10.89 -4.01 2.42
CA ALA A 207 10.47 -4.99 1.43
C ALA A 207 10.09 -4.31 0.11
N SER A 208 10.47 -4.90 -1.02
CA SER A 208 10.04 -4.51 -2.36
C SER A 208 9.44 -5.67 -3.13
N ALA A 209 8.33 -5.42 -3.82
CA ALA A 209 7.58 -6.37 -4.63
C ALA A 209 7.60 -5.97 -6.11
N SER A 210 7.91 -6.91 -6.99
CA SER A 210 8.21 -6.62 -8.39
C SER A 210 7.53 -7.56 -9.39
N ASP A 211 7.45 -7.06 -10.63
CA ASP A 211 7.06 -7.81 -11.82
C ASP A 211 8.03 -8.95 -12.15
N ASP A 212 9.23 -8.96 -11.58
CA ASP A 212 10.14 -10.11 -11.68
C ASP A 212 9.69 -11.33 -10.85
N CYS A 213 8.51 -11.27 -10.24
CA CYS A 213 7.87 -12.32 -9.42
C CYS A 213 8.51 -12.53 -8.03
N HIS A 214 9.44 -11.66 -7.62
CA HIS A 214 10.12 -11.77 -6.34
C HIS A 214 9.73 -10.67 -5.37
N ILE A 215 9.89 -10.98 -4.09
CA ILE A 215 9.95 -9.99 -3.02
C ILE A 215 11.39 -9.93 -2.52
N ARG A 216 11.97 -8.74 -2.40
CA ARG A 216 13.31 -8.56 -1.84
C ARG A 216 13.24 -7.79 -0.54
N LEU A 217 14.05 -8.22 0.43
CA LEU A 217 14.23 -7.53 1.71
C LEU A 217 15.58 -6.81 1.66
N HIS A 218 15.58 -5.53 2.01
CA HIS A 218 16.75 -4.66 1.98
C HIS A 218 17.08 -4.18 3.39
N ASP A 219 18.37 -4.23 3.74
CA ASP A 219 18.91 -3.46 4.86
C ASP A 219 19.30 -2.09 4.33
N ILE A 220 18.60 -1.07 4.82
CA ILE A 220 18.72 0.32 4.36
C ILE A 220 19.47 1.23 5.34
N HIS A 221 19.89 0.71 6.50
CA HIS A 221 20.64 1.47 7.52
C HIS A 221 22.14 1.20 7.48
N SER A 222 22.55 0.13 6.80
CA SER A 222 23.95 -0.13 6.53
C SER A 222 24.59 0.97 5.65
N ALA A 223 25.91 1.16 5.77
CA ALA A 223 26.65 2.14 4.96
C ALA A 223 26.57 1.85 3.44
N GLN A 224 26.26 0.61 3.07
CA GLN A 224 25.99 0.18 1.71
C GLN A 224 24.68 -0.61 1.69
N PRO A 225 23.54 0.04 1.45
CA PRO A 225 22.27 -0.66 1.40
C PRO A 225 22.25 -1.74 0.33
N THR A 226 21.84 -2.94 0.73
CA THR A 226 21.84 -4.12 -0.13
C THR A 226 20.62 -4.97 0.11
N THR A 227 20.28 -5.78 -0.89
CA THR A 227 19.31 -6.86 -0.73
C THR A 227 19.90 -7.97 0.14
N VAL A 228 19.30 -8.19 1.31
CA VAL A 228 19.72 -9.21 2.29
C VAL A 228 18.97 -10.53 2.13
N SER A 229 17.83 -10.51 1.43
CA SER A 229 17.03 -11.71 1.15
C SER A 229 16.18 -11.55 -0.09
N THR A 230 15.92 -12.67 -0.77
CA THR A 230 14.95 -12.77 -1.87
C THR A 230 13.96 -13.88 -1.52
N LEU A 231 12.68 -13.53 -1.44
CA LEU A 231 11.57 -14.46 -1.25
C LEU A 231 11.01 -14.82 -2.62
N SER A 232 11.07 -16.11 -2.94
CA SER A 232 10.65 -16.66 -4.23
C SER A 232 9.46 -17.60 -4.03
N GLY A 233 8.46 -17.53 -4.91
CA GLY A 233 7.32 -18.45 -4.86
C GLY A 233 6.04 -17.96 -5.52
N HIS A 234 5.93 -16.68 -5.87
CA HIS A 234 4.92 -16.22 -6.82
C HIS A 234 5.33 -16.61 -8.25
N SER A 235 4.34 -16.86 -9.09
CA SER A 235 4.53 -17.27 -10.49
C SER A 235 4.21 -16.17 -11.50
N SER A 236 3.84 -14.99 -11.00
CA SER A 236 3.58 -13.77 -11.78
C SER A 236 3.91 -12.55 -10.92
N TRP A 237 3.60 -11.35 -11.43
CA TRP A 237 3.94 -10.08 -10.80
C TRP A 237 3.46 -10.00 -9.35
N VAL A 238 4.31 -9.52 -8.45
CA VAL A 238 3.93 -9.25 -7.06
C VAL A 238 3.38 -7.84 -6.98
N LEU A 239 2.09 -7.71 -6.71
CA LEU A 239 1.34 -6.45 -6.87
C LEU A 239 1.32 -5.62 -5.58
N SER A 240 1.21 -6.26 -4.43
CA SER A 240 1.20 -5.59 -3.12
C SER A 240 1.91 -6.42 -2.06
N VAL A 241 2.47 -5.71 -1.08
CA VAL A 241 3.23 -6.27 0.03
C VAL A 241 2.90 -5.48 1.31
N ALA A 242 2.77 -6.15 2.46
CA ALA A 242 2.54 -5.51 3.76
C ALA A 242 3.19 -6.30 4.89
N PHE A 243 3.90 -5.63 5.79
CA PHE A 243 4.43 -6.24 7.00
C PHE A 243 3.35 -6.39 8.08
N SER A 244 3.44 -7.50 8.83
CA SER A 244 2.71 -7.71 10.07
C SER A 244 3.30 -6.83 11.18
N SER A 245 2.48 -6.48 12.18
CA SER A 245 2.90 -5.74 13.38
C SER A 245 3.92 -6.53 14.23
N ASP A 246 4.04 -7.85 14.02
CA ASP A 246 4.98 -8.73 14.70
C ASP A 246 6.46 -8.59 14.24
N ASN A 247 6.72 -7.84 13.17
CA ASN A 247 8.03 -7.70 12.50
C ASN A 247 8.67 -9.01 12.00
N GLN A 248 7.96 -10.14 12.04
CA GLN A 248 8.44 -11.46 11.59
C GLN A 248 7.78 -11.89 10.29
N HIS A 249 6.54 -11.49 10.06
CA HIS A 249 5.75 -11.92 8.91
C HIS A 249 5.46 -10.78 7.95
N LEU A 250 5.27 -11.18 6.70
CA LEU A 250 4.89 -10.30 5.60
C LEU A 250 3.83 -11.01 4.76
N ILE A 251 2.86 -10.26 4.25
CA ILE A 251 1.87 -10.74 3.28
C ILE A 251 2.13 -10.14 1.92
N SER A 252 1.90 -10.93 0.89
CA SER A 252 1.95 -10.48 -0.50
C SER A 252 0.78 -10.99 -1.31
N SER A 253 0.51 -10.28 -2.39
CA SER A 253 -0.49 -10.63 -3.39
C SER A 253 0.07 -10.48 -4.79
N SER A 254 -0.49 -11.22 -5.74
CA SER A 254 0.08 -11.33 -7.07
C SER A 254 -0.96 -11.47 -8.16
N SER A 255 -0.53 -11.14 -9.39
CA SER A 255 -1.23 -11.46 -10.62
C SER A 255 -1.43 -12.98 -10.84
N ASP A 256 -0.73 -13.83 -10.08
CA ASP A 256 -0.97 -15.28 -10.07
C ASP A 256 -2.20 -15.71 -9.24
N LYS A 257 -2.99 -14.74 -8.78
CA LYS A 257 -4.24 -14.90 -8.04
C LYS A 257 -4.06 -15.38 -6.59
N SER A 258 -2.81 -15.53 -6.13
CA SER A 258 -2.53 -16.00 -4.78
C SER A 258 -2.24 -14.88 -3.80
N VAL A 259 -2.57 -15.15 -2.54
CA VAL A 259 -2.10 -14.41 -1.37
C VAL A 259 -1.14 -15.31 -0.61
N LYS A 260 0.04 -14.81 -0.25
CA LYS A 260 1.06 -15.57 0.48
C LYS A 260 1.47 -14.88 1.77
N ILE A 261 1.68 -15.66 2.82
CA ILE A 261 2.33 -15.22 4.05
C ILE A 261 3.75 -15.77 4.05
N TRP A 262 4.70 -14.92 4.43
CA TRP A 262 6.12 -15.23 4.47
C TRP A 262 6.66 -15.04 5.87
N ASP A 263 7.46 -15.99 6.33
CA ASP A 263 8.34 -15.79 7.47
C ASP A 263 9.64 -15.16 6.94
N THR A 264 9.90 -13.92 7.34
CA THR A 264 11.03 -13.13 6.84
C THR A 264 12.38 -13.62 7.35
N LYS A 265 12.41 -14.23 8.53
CA LYS A 265 13.62 -14.80 9.13
C LYS A 265 13.95 -16.17 8.54
N ALA A 266 12.95 -17.03 8.40
CA ALA A 266 13.08 -18.33 7.76
C ALA A 266 13.14 -18.25 6.23
N LYS A 267 12.82 -17.07 5.66
CA LYS A 267 12.90 -16.76 4.22
C LYS A 267 12.06 -17.70 3.37
N ARG A 268 10.89 -18.11 3.86
CA ARG A 268 10.02 -19.07 3.19
C ARG A 268 8.55 -18.67 3.30
N CYS A 269 7.78 -19.12 2.32
CA CYS A 269 6.33 -19.06 2.39
C CYS A 269 5.83 -20.03 3.48
N VAL A 270 4.96 -19.55 4.36
CA VAL A 270 4.34 -20.32 5.45
C VAL A 270 2.85 -20.58 5.21
N TYR A 271 2.22 -19.83 4.31
CA TYR A 271 0.81 -20.00 3.94
C TYR A 271 0.58 -19.49 2.52
N THR A 272 -0.32 -20.14 1.77
CA THR A 272 -0.80 -19.69 0.46
C THR A 272 -2.32 -19.87 0.39
N SER A 273 -3.05 -18.81 0.05
CA SER A 273 -4.45 -18.87 -0.37
C SER A 273 -4.54 -18.68 -1.89
N ALA A 274 -5.52 -19.35 -2.51
CA ALA A 274 -5.90 -19.21 -3.91
C ALA A 274 -7.43 -19.12 -4.04
N GLU A 275 -8.06 -18.35 -3.16
CA GLU A 275 -9.51 -18.15 -3.14
C GLU A 275 -9.98 -17.16 -4.22
N HIS A 276 -9.13 -16.22 -4.61
CA HIS A 276 -9.42 -15.27 -5.68
C HIS A 276 -9.37 -15.93 -7.06
N SER A 277 -10.29 -15.50 -7.93
CA SER A 277 -10.42 -16.04 -9.30
C SER A 277 -9.64 -15.24 -10.35
N ASP A 278 -9.10 -14.08 -9.95
CA ASP A 278 -8.28 -13.19 -10.78
C ASP A 278 -7.18 -12.49 -9.96
N GLN A 279 -6.42 -11.58 -10.57
CA GLN A 279 -5.26 -10.91 -9.98
C GLN A 279 -5.59 -10.21 -8.65
N VAL A 280 -4.79 -10.47 -7.61
CA VAL A 280 -4.96 -9.85 -6.30
C VAL A 280 -4.08 -8.60 -6.21
N TRP A 281 -4.70 -7.43 -6.27
CA TRP A 281 -4.00 -6.16 -6.39
C TRP A 281 -3.53 -5.59 -5.06
N CYS A 282 -4.28 -5.83 -3.99
CA CYS A 282 -3.99 -5.21 -2.70
C CYS A 282 -4.11 -6.22 -1.56
N VAL A 283 -3.15 -6.15 -0.63
CA VAL A 283 -3.22 -6.79 0.68
C VAL A 283 -2.80 -5.82 1.77
N ARG A 284 -3.50 -5.85 2.90
CA ARG A 284 -3.20 -5.04 4.09
C ARG A 284 -3.51 -5.81 5.37
N PHE A 285 -2.66 -5.66 6.38
CA PHE A 285 -3.01 -6.06 7.73
C PHE A 285 -3.95 -5.04 8.37
N ASN A 286 -4.77 -5.50 9.31
CA ASN A 286 -5.46 -4.62 10.24
C ASN A 286 -4.46 -4.03 11.26
N TYR A 287 -4.92 -3.05 12.06
CA TYR A 287 -4.05 -2.35 13.01
C TYR A 287 -3.34 -3.26 14.02
N SER A 288 -4.00 -4.33 14.49
CA SER A 288 -3.39 -5.28 15.44
C SER A 288 -2.47 -6.31 14.79
N GLY A 289 -2.52 -6.47 13.47
CA GLY A 289 -1.83 -7.56 12.75
C GLY A 289 -2.38 -8.94 13.09
N THR A 290 -3.67 -9.04 13.41
CA THR A 290 -4.35 -10.34 13.68
C THR A 290 -5.31 -10.73 12.57
N GLN A 291 -5.52 -9.84 11.61
CA GLN A 291 -6.35 -10.06 10.42
C GLN A 291 -5.70 -9.36 9.24
N PHE A 292 -5.98 -9.83 8.03
CA PHE A 292 -5.61 -9.14 6.80
C PHE A 292 -6.75 -9.16 5.79
N VAL A 293 -6.74 -8.17 4.91
CA VAL A 293 -7.67 -8.05 3.80
C VAL A 293 -6.92 -8.24 2.49
N SER A 294 -7.60 -8.84 1.52
CA SER A 294 -7.18 -8.98 0.14
C SER A 294 -8.25 -8.43 -0.79
N MET A 295 -7.85 -7.73 -1.85
CA MET A 295 -8.74 -7.12 -2.84
C MET A 295 -8.25 -7.43 -4.24
N SER A 296 -9.18 -7.75 -5.13
CA SER A 296 -8.86 -8.41 -6.39
C SER A 296 -9.58 -7.82 -7.60
N GLN A 297 -9.01 -8.11 -8.77
CA GLN A 297 -9.58 -7.88 -10.07
C GLN A 297 -10.93 -8.60 -10.26
N ASP A 298 -11.16 -9.69 -9.51
CA ASP A 298 -12.44 -10.42 -9.48
C ASP A 298 -13.56 -9.68 -8.72
N LYS A 299 -13.31 -8.44 -8.29
CA LYS A 299 -14.27 -7.54 -7.62
C LYS A 299 -14.63 -7.97 -6.20
N SER A 300 -13.91 -8.91 -5.61
CA SER A 300 -14.13 -9.36 -4.24
C SER A 300 -13.17 -8.70 -3.24
N ILE A 301 -13.65 -8.57 -1.99
CA ILE A 301 -12.85 -8.25 -0.81
C ILE A 301 -12.93 -9.46 0.12
N ILE A 302 -11.79 -10.06 0.45
CA ILE A 302 -11.74 -11.22 1.37
C ILE A 302 -10.92 -10.82 2.60
N VAL A 303 -11.47 -11.08 3.78
CA VAL A 303 -10.84 -10.84 5.07
C VAL A 303 -10.53 -12.17 5.75
N HIS A 304 -9.29 -12.32 6.20
CA HIS A 304 -8.80 -13.50 6.90
C HIS A 304 -8.37 -13.19 8.31
N SER A 305 -8.49 -14.19 9.20
CA SER A 305 -7.73 -14.22 10.44
C SER A 305 -6.26 -14.48 10.14
N PHE A 306 -5.37 -14.05 11.03
CA PHE A 306 -3.97 -14.37 10.99
C PHE A 306 -3.47 -14.71 12.40
N ASN A 307 -3.12 -15.97 12.60
CA ASN A 307 -2.61 -16.49 13.87
C ASN A 307 -1.19 -17.01 13.67
N HIS A 308 -0.27 -16.60 14.55
CA HIS A 308 1.15 -16.96 14.56
C HIS A 308 1.67 -17.15 15.98
#